data_AF-A0A6N8WZD7-F1
#
_entry.id   AF-A0A6N8WZD7-F1
#
_cell.length_a   1.000
_cell.length_b   1.000
_cell.length_c   1.000
_cell.angle_alpha   90.00
_cell.angle_beta   90.00
_cell.angle_gamma   90.00
#
_symmetry.space_group_name_H-M   'P 1'
#
loop_
_entity.id
_entity.type
_entity.pdbx_description
1 polymer ?
#
loop_
_entity_poly.entity_id
_entity_poly.type
_entity_poly.pdbx_seq_one_letter_code
_entity_poly.pdbx_strand_id
1 'polypeptide(L)'
;MHPRLTGQEPPATGPAAQEGPTVLDQSPPPEAISEALREILAAPEFATFEPPARTSLIGELLGLVMRLVDWILSLFDASGLLKVLAVVLPLLVLVAAGVIVVRRRRDAVRRPAKAGDPSMEEVPVTASEWMKLASDRAGKGHLRSAATALYQGFLLTLDGMGALAFHPSKTPGDYTREMSRSYAAGTDARAGRRFINSFQGFSFGHESPTDDGYADLSRLAREAGCAAGDADGEADSDPRDESE
;
A
#
# COMPACT_ATOMS: atom_id res chain seq x y z
N MET A 1 26.38 65.99 -25.60
CA MET A 1 24.93 66.24 -25.50
C MET A 1 24.35 65.33 -24.43
N HIS A 2 24.15 65.86 -23.23
CA HIS A 2 23.17 65.36 -22.24
C HIS A 2 21.78 65.92 -22.65
N PRO A 3 20.63 65.27 -22.36
CA PRO A 3 20.10 65.02 -20.99
C PRO A 3 19.56 63.57 -20.79
N ARG A 4 19.60 62.94 -19.59
CA ARG A 4 19.01 63.23 -18.27
C ARG A 4 17.51 62.90 -18.18
N LEU A 5 17.14 62.27 -17.06
CA LEU A 5 15.81 62.08 -16.43
C LEU A 5 15.29 60.63 -16.47
N THR A 6 15.54 59.84 -15.41
CA THR A 6 14.74 59.69 -14.16
C THR A 6 13.44 58.93 -14.37
N GLY A 7 13.42 57.71 -13.85
CA GLY A 7 12.22 56.87 -13.69
C GLY A 7 12.50 55.80 -12.65
N GLN A 8 12.87 56.23 -11.44
CA GLN A 8 12.99 55.40 -10.27
C GLN A 8 11.56 55.10 -9.80
N GLU A 9 11.02 53.96 -10.20
CA GLU A 9 9.74 53.46 -9.71
C GLU A 9 9.85 53.16 -8.21
N PRO A 10 8.92 53.68 -7.39
CA PRO A 10 8.90 53.43 -5.95
C PRO A 10 8.57 51.95 -5.68
N PRO A 11 9.13 51.34 -4.62
CA PRO A 11 8.68 50.03 -4.19
C PRO A 11 7.22 50.13 -3.77
N ALA A 12 6.37 49.34 -4.42
CA ALA A 12 4.99 49.16 -4.04
C ALA A 12 4.94 48.78 -2.56
N THR A 13 4.34 49.67 -1.77
CA THR A 13 3.90 49.46 -0.41
C THR A 13 3.18 48.11 -0.33
N GLY A 14 3.87 47.12 0.25
CA GLY A 14 3.24 45.84 0.58
C GLY A 14 2.02 46.09 1.48
N PRO A 15 0.92 45.34 1.31
CA PRO A 15 -0.25 45.48 2.15
C PRO A 15 0.16 45.32 3.61
N ALA A 16 -0.29 46.27 4.42
CA ALA A 16 -0.13 46.29 5.85
C ALA A 16 -0.25 44.88 6.45
N ALA A 17 0.75 44.51 7.24
CA ALA A 17 0.66 43.40 8.17
C ALA A 17 -0.61 43.61 9.01
N GLN A 18 -1.66 42.85 8.67
CA GLN A 18 -2.77 42.65 9.59
C GLN A 18 -2.19 41.84 10.74
N GLU A 19 -1.99 42.50 11.87
CA GLU A 19 -1.87 41.85 13.17
C GLU A 19 -3.17 41.08 13.40
N GLY A 20 -3.18 39.82 12.98
CA GLY A 20 -4.26 38.89 13.30
C GLY A 20 -4.28 38.72 14.82
N PRO A 21 -5.44 38.87 15.48
CA PRO A 21 -5.55 38.53 16.89
C PRO A 21 -5.12 37.07 17.08
N THR A 22 -4.26 36.84 18.07
CA THR A 22 -3.90 35.52 18.59
C THR A 22 -5.17 34.81 19.08
N VAL A 23 -5.87 34.13 18.17
CA VAL A 23 -6.95 33.20 18.49
C VAL A 23 -6.34 31.81 18.60
N LEU A 24 -5.63 31.59 19.71
CA LEU A 24 -5.12 30.27 20.09
C LEU A 24 -5.77 29.84 21.40
N ASP A 25 -7.10 29.65 21.46
CA ASP A 25 -7.66 28.76 22.50
C ASP A 25 -9.15 28.35 22.43
N GLN A 26 -9.83 28.43 21.29
CA GLN A 26 -11.21 27.93 21.22
C GLN A 26 -11.35 26.99 20.03
N SER A 27 -11.06 25.71 20.28
CA SER A 27 -11.50 24.66 19.36
C SER A 27 -13.03 24.73 19.32
N PRO A 28 -13.64 24.94 18.14
CA PRO A 28 -15.09 25.00 18.03
C PRO A 28 -15.70 23.70 18.56
N PRO A 29 -16.92 23.75 19.12
CA PRO A 29 -17.58 22.56 19.62
C PRO A 29 -17.69 21.51 18.50
N PRO A 30 -17.59 20.21 18.81
CA PRO A 30 -17.55 19.13 17.81
C PRO A 30 -18.78 19.11 16.90
N GLU A 31 -19.91 19.63 17.38
CA GLU A 31 -21.14 19.80 16.60
C GLU A 31 -20.98 20.84 15.49
N ALA A 32 -20.34 21.98 15.78
CA ALA A 32 -20.07 23.03 14.78
C ALA A 32 -19.07 22.56 13.72
N ILE A 33 -18.09 21.74 14.10
CA ILE A 33 -17.17 21.11 13.13
C ILE A 33 -17.93 20.15 12.22
N SER A 34 -18.84 19.35 12.78
CA SER A 34 -19.64 18.37 12.03
C SER A 34 -20.63 19.04 11.08
N GLU A 35 -21.22 20.15 11.49
CA GLU A 35 -22.15 20.93 10.69
C GLU A 35 -21.43 21.66 9.54
N ALA A 36 -20.28 22.29 9.83
CA ALA A 36 -19.44 22.91 8.80
C ALA A 36 -18.93 21.87 7.78
N LEU A 37 -18.53 20.68 8.23
CA LEU A 37 -18.16 19.57 7.34
C LEU A 37 -19.34 19.12 6.48
N ARG A 38 -20.54 19.02 7.05
CA ARG A 38 -21.75 18.62 6.31
C ARG A 38 -22.11 19.66 5.25
N GLU A 39 -21.95 20.94 5.57
CA GLU A 39 -22.16 22.05 4.63
C GLU A 39 -21.14 22.03 3.48
N ILE A 40 -19.84 21.92 3.80
CA ILE A 40 -18.77 21.83 2.80
C ILE A 40 -18.97 20.61 1.90
N LEU A 41 -19.24 19.44 2.48
CA LEU A 41 -19.44 18.20 1.73
C LEU A 41 -20.74 18.16 0.92
N ALA A 42 -21.70 19.06 1.20
CA ALA A 42 -22.92 19.21 0.42
C ALA A 42 -22.74 20.11 -0.81
N ALA A 43 -21.61 20.80 -0.96
CA ALA A 43 -21.36 21.65 -2.11
C ALA A 43 -21.25 20.82 -3.42
N PRO A 44 -21.75 21.34 -4.56
CA PRO A 44 -21.86 20.59 -5.80
C PRO A 44 -20.50 20.14 -6.39
N GLU A 45 -19.41 20.81 -6.04
CA GLU A 45 -18.05 20.39 -6.35
C GLU A 45 -17.62 19.09 -5.65
N PHE A 46 -18.26 18.72 -4.52
CA PHE A 46 -18.07 17.42 -3.85
C PHE A 46 -19.15 16.41 -4.22
N ALA A 47 -20.28 16.86 -4.75
CA ALA A 47 -21.35 15.99 -5.27
C ALA A 47 -20.95 15.28 -6.58
N THR A 48 -19.94 15.78 -7.29
CA THR A 48 -19.45 15.24 -8.57
C THR A 48 -18.29 14.26 -8.44
N PHE A 49 -18.26 13.47 -7.36
CA PHE A 49 -17.52 12.20 -7.43
C PHE A 49 -18.40 11.19 -8.15
N GLU A 50 -18.45 11.25 -9.49
CA GLU A 50 -18.88 10.11 -10.30
C GLU A 50 -17.86 9.00 -10.05
N PRO A 51 -18.20 7.99 -9.25
CA PRO A 51 -17.21 7.01 -8.89
C PRO A 51 -16.87 6.23 -10.17
N PRO A 52 -15.58 6.01 -10.48
CA PRO A 52 -15.19 5.34 -11.71
C PRO A 52 -15.95 4.01 -11.80
N ALA A 53 -16.42 3.65 -12.99
CA ALA A 53 -17.34 2.54 -13.28
C ALA A 53 -16.97 1.16 -12.68
N ARG A 54 -15.79 1.02 -12.06
CA ARG A 54 -15.38 -0.09 -11.19
C ARG A 54 -16.09 -0.14 -9.83
N THR A 55 -16.78 0.91 -9.40
CA THR A 55 -17.58 0.93 -8.16
C THR A 55 -18.97 0.30 -8.31
N SER A 56 -19.44 0.02 -9.54
CA SER A 56 -20.68 -0.75 -9.77
C SER A 56 -20.64 -2.08 -9.04
N LEU A 57 -19.49 -2.77 -9.03
CA LEU A 57 -19.33 -4.04 -8.33
C LEU A 57 -19.42 -3.91 -6.81
N ILE A 58 -18.96 -2.80 -6.23
CA ILE A 58 -19.03 -2.58 -4.78
C ILE A 58 -20.44 -2.20 -4.38
N GLY A 59 -21.11 -1.34 -5.16
CA GLY A 59 -22.52 -0.98 -4.95
C GLY A 59 -23.47 -2.16 -5.12
N GLU A 60 -23.25 -3.00 -6.14
CA GLU A 60 -23.98 -4.25 -6.36
C GLU A 60 -23.74 -5.25 -5.23
N LEU A 61 -22.50 -5.38 -4.76
CA LEU A 61 -22.16 -6.25 -3.63
C LEU A 61 -22.82 -5.76 -2.34
N LEU A 62 -22.78 -4.46 -2.06
CA LEU A 62 -23.39 -3.86 -0.86
C LEU A 62 -24.92 -3.99 -0.89
N GLY A 63 -25.54 -3.81 -2.06
CA GLY A 63 -26.97 -4.06 -2.25
C GLY A 63 -27.36 -5.52 -2.05
N LEU A 64 -26.52 -6.46 -2.51
CA LEU A 64 -26.73 -7.89 -2.28
C LEU A 64 -26.60 -8.27 -0.79
N VAL A 65 -25.64 -7.65 -0.08
CA VAL A 65 -25.47 -7.81 1.37
C VAL A 65 -26.69 -7.28 2.12
N MET A 66 -27.17 -6.08 1.81
CA MET A 66 -28.35 -5.51 2.49
C MET A 66 -29.62 -6.35 2.26
N ARG A 67 -29.85 -6.85 1.04
CA ARG A 67 -30.97 -7.77 0.75
C ARG A 67 -30.84 -9.09 1.52
N LEU A 68 -29.63 -9.60 1.67
CA LEU A 68 -29.37 -10.81 2.44
C LEU A 68 -29.65 -10.58 3.93
N VAL A 69 -29.25 -9.43 4.47
CA VAL A 69 -29.52 -9.05 5.87
C VAL A 69 -31.03 -8.91 6.12
N ASP A 70 -31.78 -8.23 5.26
CA ASP A 70 -33.23 -8.11 5.38
C ASP A 70 -33.92 -9.48 5.31
N TRP A 71 -33.49 -10.34 4.40
CA TRP A 71 -34.01 -11.71 4.31
C TRP A 71 -33.71 -12.52 5.58
N ILE A 72 -32.51 -12.41 6.14
CA ILE A 72 -32.13 -13.06 7.41
C ILE A 72 -32.99 -12.52 8.57
N LEU A 73 -33.15 -11.20 8.68
CA LEU A 73 -33.97 -10.57 9.71
C LEU A 73 -35.43 -11.02 9.63
N SER A 74 -35.97 -11.20 8.42
CA SER A 74 -37.33 -11.73 8.23
C SER A 74 -37.51 -13.17 8.71
N LEU A 75 -36.44 -13.96 8.76
CA LEU A 75 -36.47 -15.35 9.25
C LEU A 75 -36.41 -15.45 10.78
N PHE A 76 -35.92 -14.40 11.47
CA PHE A 76 -35.87 -14.37 12.94
C PHE A 76 -37.24 -14.21 13.59
N ASP A 77 -38.27 -13.86 12.83
CA ASP A 77 -39.66 -13.74 13.30
C ASP A 77 -40.40 -15.10 13.38
N ALA A 78 -39.76 -16.20 12.94
CA ALA A 78 -40.30 -17.56 13.01
C ALA A 78 -39.82 -18.35 14.25
N SER A 79 -40.63 -19.27 14.76
CA SER A 79 -40.43 -19.97 16.04
C SER A 79 -39.26 -20.97 16.10
N GLY A 80 -38.84 -21.34 17.32
CA GLY A 80 -37.47 -21.67 17.76
C GLY A 80 -36.60 -22.69 17.01
N LEU A 81 -37.15 -23.62 16.21
CA LEU A 81 -36.31 -24.52 15.39
C LEU A 81 -35.84 -23.83 14.08
N LEU A 82 -36.71 -22.98 13.51
CA LEU A 82 -36.38 -22.16 12.34
C LEU A 82 -35.30 -21.12 12.67
N LYS A 83 -35.21 -20.64 13.91
CA LYS A 83 -34.17 -19.68 14.35
C LYS A 83 -32.75 -20.24 14.23
N VAL A 84 -32.54 -21.51 14.61
CA VAL A 84 -31.22 -22.14 14.50
C VAL A 84 -30.83 -22.30 13.03
N LEU A 85 -31.77 -22.75 12.19
CA LEU A 85 -31.52 -22.90 10.75
C LEU A 85 -31.32 -21.54 10.05
N ALA A 86 -32.06 -20.51 10.48
CA ALA A 86 -31.96 -19.14 10.00
C ALA A 86 -30.62 -18.47 10.33
N VAL A 87 -29.90 -18.93 11.36
CA VAL A 87 -28.55 -18.45 11.71
C VAL A 87 -27.47 -19.28 11.01
N VAL A 88 -27.61 -20.61 11.00
CA VAL A 88 -26.58 -21.51 10.47
C VAL A 88 -26.45 -21.38 8.96
N LEU A 89 -27.56 -21.25 8.24
CA LEU A 89 -27.55 -21.16 6.78
C LEU A 89 -26.81 -19.92 6.25
N PRO A 90 -27.09 -18.67 6.70
CA PRO A 90 -26.35 -17.50 6.23
C PRO A 90 -24.91 -17.49 6.70
N LEU A 91 -24.61 -18.03 7.89
CA LEU A 91 -23.23 -18.20 8.35
C LEU A 91 -22.45 -19.11 7.37
N LEU A 92 -23.06 -20.21 6.95
CA LEU A 92 -22.45 -21.13 5.98
C LEU A 92 -22.29 -20.48 4.61
N VAL A 93 -23.25 -19.67 4.16
CA VAL A 93 -23.16 -18.88 2.92
C VAL A 93 -22.05 -17.83 3.01
N LEU A 94 -21.90 -17.14 4.14
CA LEU A 94 -20.81 -16.17 4.37
C LEU A 94 -19.45 -16.85 4.38
N VAL A 95 -19.33 -18.01 5.04
CA VAL A 95 -18.09 -18.80 5.02
C VAL A 95 -17.78 -19.28 3.60
N ALA A 96 -18.77 -19.81 2.88
CA ALA A 96 -18.60 -20.23 1.49
C ALA A 96 -18.22 -19.06 0.57
N ALA A 97 -18.86 -17.90 0.73
CA ALA A 97 -18.55 -16.68 -0.01
C ALA A 97 -17.14 -16.18 0.32
N GLY A 98 -16.74 -16.18 1.60
CA GLY A 98 -15.39 -15.86 2.04
C GLY A 98 -14.36 -16.80 1.42
N VAL A 99 -14.62 -18.10 1.43
CA VAL A 99 -13.79 -19.12 0.75
C VAL A 99 -13.73 -18.88 -0.75
N ILE A 100 -14.84 -18.55 -1.41
CA ILE A 100 -14.87 -18.23 -2.85
C ILE A 100 -14.10 -16.95 -3.16
N VAL A 101 -14.18 -15.90 -2.33
CA VAL A 101 -13.45 -14.65 -2.51
C VAL A 101 -11.96 -14.86 -2.28
N VAL A 102 -11.57 -15.62 -1.25
CA VAL A 102 -10.17 -15.99 -0.99
C VAL A 102 -9.64 -16.86 -2.13
N ARG A 103 -10.43 -17.84 -2.62
CA ARG A 103 -10.07 -18.64 -3.80
C ARG A 103 -9.98 -17.78 -5.05
N ARG A 104 -10.95 -16.91 -5.34
CA ARG A 104 -10.92 -16.01 -6.50
C ARG A 104 -9.80 -14.98 -6.44
N ARG A 105 -9.43 -14.47 -5.27
CA ARG A 105 -8.24 -13.62 -5.12
C ARG A 105 -6.97 -14.43 -5.36
N ARG A 106 -6.91 -15.66 -4.85
CA ARG A 106 -5.83 -16.61 -5.19
C ARG A 106 -5.82 -16.95 -6.68
N ASP A 107 -6.97 -17.10 -7.34
CA ASP A 107 -7.11 -17.45 -8.75
C ASP A 107 -6.93 -16.23 -9.68
N ALA A 108 -7.21 -15.01 -9.21
CA ALA A 108 -6.91 -13.77 -9.93
C ALA A 108 -5.42 -13.43 -9.87
N VAL A 109 -4.74 -13.81 -8.78
CA VAL A 109 -3.27 -13.84 -8.70
C VAL A 109 -2.70 -15.01 -9.53
N ARG A 110 -3.43 -16.13 -9.61
CA ARG A 110 -3.12 -17.31 -10.43
C ARG A 110 -3.90 -17.36 -11.75
N ARG A 111 -4.01 -16.24 -12.48
CA ARG A 111 -4.42 -16.29 -13.89
C ARG A 111 -3.16 -16.28 -14.74
N PRO A 112 -2.45 -17.40 -14.91
CA PRO A 112 -1.39 -17.50 -15.88
C PRO A 112 -2.01 -17.50 -17.28
N ALA A 113 -1.25 -16.94 -18.21
CA ALA A 113 -1.36 -17.27 -19.61
C ALA A 113 -1.48 -18.80 -19.77
N LYS A 114 -2.31 -19.18 -20.74
CA LYS A 114 -2.68 -20.55 -21.08
C LYS A 114 -1.45 -21.46 -21.21
N ALA A 115 -1.60 -22.68 -20.69
CA ALA A 115 -0.83 -23.91 -20.93
C ALA A 115 0.35 -24.24 -19.98
N GLY A 116 0.01 -24.98 -18.91
CA GLY A 116 0.69 -26.22 -18.52
C GLY A 116 1.94 -26.11 -17.64
N ASP A 117 1.76 -26.13 -16.31
CA ASP A 117 2.67 -26.83 -15.37
C ASP A 117 2.01 -26.99 -13.98
N PRO A 118 2.09 -28.15 -13.30
CA PRO A 118 1.53 -28.35 -11.96
C PRO A 118 2.62 -28.14 -10.91
N SER A 119 2.86 -26.89 -10.53
CA SER A 119 3.55 -26.60 -9.27
C SER A 119 2.82 -25.48 -8.55
N MET A 120 2.46 -25.73 -7.28
CA MET A 120 2.17 -24.62 -6.39
C MET A 120 3.49 -23.88 -6.23
N GLU A 121 3.66 -22.79 -6.98
CA GLU A 121 4.83 -21.93 -6.85
C GLU A 121 4.96 -21.53 -5.37
N GLU A 122 5.99 -22.06 -4.71
CA GLU A 122 6.24 -21.86 -3.30
C GLU A 122 6.44 -20.36 -3.07
N VAL A 123 5.77 -19.82 -2.07
CA VAL A 123 5.92 -18.41 -1.72
C VAL A 123 7.31 -18.24 -1.13
N PRO A 124 8.17 -17.36 -1.70
CA PRO A 124 9.49 -17.10 -1.14
C PRO A 124 9.40 -16.72 0.35
N VAL A 125 10.30 -17.27 1.16
CA VAL A 125 10.31 -17.05 2.61
C VAL A 125 11.46 -16.13 3.01
N THR A 126 12.54 -16.14 2.23
CA THR A 126 13.76 -15.41 2.54
C THR A 126 13.93 -14.15 1.69
N ALA A 127 14.72 -13.19 2.20
CA ALA A 127 15.02 -11.96 1.48
C ALA A 127 15.67 -12.21 0.10
N SER A 128 16.59 -13.17 0.01
CA SER A 128 17.31 -13.51 -1.24
C SER A 128 16.39 -14.12 -2.29
N GLU A 129 15.47 -15.01 -1.90
CA GLU A 129 14.48 -15.57 -2.82
C GLU A 129 13.54 -14.50 -3.37
N TRP A 130 13.10 -13.56 -2.53
CA TRP A 130 12.29 -12.42 -2.97
C TRP A 130 13.05 -11.50 -3.95
N MET A 131 14.34 -11.25 -3.69
CA MET A 131 15.19 -10.48 -4.59
C MET A 131 15.39 -11.18 -5.94
N LYS A 132 15.61 -12.50 -5.93
CA LYS A 132 15.71 -13.32 -7.16
C LYS A 132 14.40 -13.30 -7.95
N LEU A 133 13.26 -13.44 -7.28
CA LEU A 133 11.94 -13.37 -7.89
C LEU A 133 11.67 -11.99 -8.50
N ALA A 134 12.14 -10.92 -7.86
CA ALA A 134 12.05 -9.57 -8.39
C ALA A 134 12.82 -9.44 -9.71
N SER A 135 14.07 -9.90 -9.74
CA SER A 135 14.91 -9.88 -10.95
C SER A 135 14.32 -10.72 -12.09
N ASP A 136 13.84 -11.93 -11.80
CA ASP A 136 13.21 -12.79 -12.82
C ASP A 136 11.95 -12.15 -13.43
N ARG A 137 11.08 -11.56 -12.59
CA ARG A 137 9.87 -10.87 -13.05
C ARG A 137 10.19 -9.60 -13.84
N ALA A 138 11.23 -8.87 -13.44
CA ALA A 138 11.69 -7.69 -14.17
C ALA A 138 12.21 -8.09 -15.56
N GLY A 139 13.00 -9.15 -15.67
CA GLY A 139 13.48 -9.68 -16.95
C GLY A 139 12.37 -10.14 -17.90
N LYS A 140 11.20 -10.51 -17.35
CA LYS A 140 9.98 -10.86 -18.10
C LYS A 140 9.08 -9.66 -18.41
N GLY A 141 9.47 -8.44 -18.06
CA GLY A 141 8.68 -7.22 -18.24
C GLY A 141 7.49 -7.09 -17.27
N HIS A 142 7.38 -7.95 -16.26
CA HIS A 142 6.30 -7.91 -15.27
C HIS A 142 6.61 -6.94 -14.13
N LEU A 143 6.86 -5.67 -14.46
CA LEU A 143 7.47 -4.68 -13.58
C LEU A 143 6.69 -4.45 -12.27
N ARG A 144 5.36 -4.42 -12.30
CA ARG A 144 4.56 -4.29 -11.07
C ARG A 144 4.81 -5.44 -10.10
N SER A 145 4.82 -6.66 -10.62
CA SER A 145 5.03 -7.87 -9.81
C SER A 145 6.49 -7.99 -9.34
N ALA A 146 7.42 -7.46 -10.12
CA ALA A 146 8.83 -7.35 -9.76
C ALA A 146 9.00 -6.36 -8.60
N ALA A 147 8.38 -5.17 -8.68
CA ALA A 147 8.42 -4.18 -7.61
C ALA A 147 7.83 -4.71 -6.30
N THR A 148 6.72 -5.46 -6.35
CA THR A 148 6.17 -6.10 -5.14
C THR A 148 7.14 -7.13 -4.54
N ALA A 149 7.80 -7.94 -5.37
CA ALA A 149 8.79 -8.91 -4.89
C ALA A 149 10.01 -8.20 -4.30
N LEU A 150 10.49 -7.14 -4.96
CA LEU A 150 11.58 -6.29 -4.48
C LEU A 150 11.24 -5.65 -3.13
N TYR A 151 10.00 -5.17 -2.96
CA TYR A 151 9.52 -4.61 -1.69
C TYR A 151 9.54 -5.63 -0.55
N GLN A 152 9.10 -6.87 -0.79
CA GLN A 152 9.16 -7.93 0.23
C GLN A 152 10.61 -8.27 0.60
N GLY A 153 11.47 -8.47 -0.40
CA GLY A 153 12.89 -8.73 -0.17
C GLY A 153 13.56 -7.59 0.59
N PHE A 154 13.23 -6.34 0.26
CA PHE A 154 13.74 -5.15 0.92
C PHE A 154 13.36 -5.11 2.41
N LEU A 155 12.08 -5.35 2.74
CA LEU A 155 11.64 -5.37 4.14
C LEU A 155 12.33 -6.47 4.95
N LEU A 156 12.42 -7.68 4.39
CA LEU A 156 13.08 -8.82 5.06
C LEU A 156 14.58 -8.61 5.21
N THR A 157 15.23 -7.91 4.27
CA THR A 157 16.65 -7.56 4.38
C THR A 157 16.87 -6.58 5.53
N LEU A 158 16.03 -5.55 5.64
CA LEU A 158 16.12 -4.58 6.74
C LEU A 158 15.77 -5.21 8.09
N ASP A 159 14.83 -6.15 8.13
CA ASP A 159 14.50 -6.95 9.31
C ASP A 159 15.69 -7.80 9.77
N GLY A 160 16.36 -8.50 8.84
CA GLY A 160 17.58 -9.26 9.12
C GLY A 160 18.75 -8.41 9.62
N MET A 161 18.81 -7.13 9.23
CA MET A 161 19.79 -6.16 9.74
C MET A 161 19.37 -5.50 11.07
N GLY A 162 18.17 -5.79 11.58
CA GLY A 162 17.63 -5.13 12.77
C GLY A 162 17.28 -3.66 12.57
N ALA A 163 17.16 -3.19 11.32
CA ALA A 163 16.82 -1.81 10.99
C ALA A 163 15.30 -1.54 11.08
N LEU A 164 14.47 -2.59 11.05
CA LEU A 164 13.03 -2.56 11.35
C LEU A 164 12.58 -3.92 11.83
N ALA A 165 11.34 -4.03 12.32
CA ALA A 165 10.68 -5.30 12.60
C ALA A 165 9.60 -5.58 11.56
N PHE A 166 9.79 -6.59 10.71
CA PHE A 166 8.81 -6.97 9.69
C PHE A 166 7.55 -7.57 10.31
N HIS A 167 6.39 -7.11 9.85
CA HIS A 167 5.10 -7.72 10.21
C HIS A 167 4.07 -7.58 9.08
N PRO A 168 3.41 -8.67 8.64
CA PRO A 168 2.50 -8.64 7.49
C PRO A 168 1.32 -7.65 7.60
N SER A 169 0.90 -7.30 8.82
CA SER A 169 -0.20 -6.34 9.05
C SER A 169 0.24 -4.87 9.03
N LYS A 170 1.54 -4.57 9.01
CA LYS A 170 2.03 -3.19 8.97
C LYS A 170 1.84 -2.61 7.57
N THR A 171 1.41 -1.36 7.52
CA THR A 171 1.31 -0.61 6.27
C THR A 171 2.68 -0.07 5.85
N PRO A 172 2.91 0.27 4.57
CA PRO A 172 4.17 0.90 4.17
C PRO A 172 4.47 2.21 4.94
N GLY A 173 3.42 2.95 5.34
CA GLY A 173 3.57 4.14 6.18
C GLY A 173 4.05 3.85 7.60
N ASP A 174 3.74 2.68 8.16
CA ASP A 174 4.26 2.25 9.46
C ASP A 174 5.76 2.01 9.38
N TYR A 175 6.22 1.33 8.33
CA TYR A 175 7.65 1.11 8.10
C TYR A 175 8.39 2.44 7.92
N THR A 176 7.88 3.39 7.12
CA THR A 176 8.50 4.71 6.96
C THR A 176 8.67 5.46 8.29
N ARG A 177 7.69 5.34 9.21
CA ARG A 177 7.78 5.93 10.56
C ARG A 177 8.82 5.23 11.42
N GLU A 178 8.89 3.91 11.37
CA GLU A 178 9.84 3.10 12.12
C GLU A 178 11.29 3.39 11.70
N MET A 179 11.54 3.46 10.39
CA MET A 179 12.84 3.83 9.84
C MET A 179 13.34 5.21 10.28
N SER A 180 12.42 6.12 10.62
CA SER A 180 12.78 7.45 11.10
C SER A 180 13.23 7.46 12.57
N ARG A 181 12.96 6.39 13.32
CA ARG A 181 13.24 6.27 14.76
C ARG A 181 14.40 5.33 15.07
N SER A 182 14.50 4.25 14.31
CA SER A 182 15.46 3.18 14.52
C SER A 182 16.11 2.88 13.18
N TYR A 183 17.35 3.32 12.99
CA TYR A 183 18.15 2.90 11.84
C TYR A 183 19.54 2.50 12.33
N ALA A 184 19.98 1.30 11.93
CA ALA A 184 21.27 0.76 12.32
C ALA A 184 22.42 1.52 11.62
N ALA A 185 23.55 1.63 12.30
CA ALA A 185 24.76 2.26 11.73
C ALA A 185 25.19 1.52 10.45
N GLY A 186 25.34 2.25 9.34
CA GLY A 186 25.78 1.70 8.04
C GLY A 186 24.70 1.60 6.96
N THR A 187 23.44 1.95 7.26
CA THR A 187 22.34 1.97 6.27
C THR A 187 21.82 3.40 6.06
N ASP A 188 21.50 3.78 4.81
CA ASP A 188 20.95 5.11 4.51
C ASP A 188 19.42 5.14 4.70
N ALA A 189 18.99 5.61 5.88
CA ALA A 189 17.58 5.78 6.24
C ALA A 189 16.80 6.64 5.23
N ARG A 190 17.48 7.60 4.59
CA ARG A 190 16.84 8.45 3.58
C ARG A 190 16.56 7.65 2.31
N ALA A 191 17.50 6.80 1.89
CA ALA A 191 17.30 5.90 0.75
C ALA A 191 16.14 4.92 1.00
N GLY A 192 16.08 4.30 2.18
CA GLY A 192 15.00 3.38 2.53
C GLY A 192 13.62 4.04 2.53
N ARG A 193 13.51 5.28 3.05
CA ARG A 193 12.26 6.05 3.00
C ARG A 193 11.87 6.43 1.57
N ARG A 194 12.84 6.84 0.74
CA ARG A 194 12.60 7.12 -0.68
C ARG A 194 12.11 5.86 -1.40
N PHE A 195 12.72 4.69 -1.12
CA PHE A 195 12.29 3.43 -1.68
C PHE A 195 10.81 3.15 -1.39
N ILE A 196 10.39 3.22 -0.11
CA ILE A 196 8.99 2.95 0.26
C ILE A 196 8.03 3.91 -0.45
N ASN A 197 8.34 5.21 -0.45
CA ASN A 197 7.49 6.21 -1.07
C ASN A 197 7.39 6.01 -2.60
N SER A 198 8.52 5.74 -3.27
CA SER A 198 8.55 5.42 -4.69
C SER A 198 7.77 4.15 -4.99
N PHE A 199 7.88 3.12 -4.14
CA PHE A 199 7.14 1.86 -4.31
C PHE A 199 5.62 2.07 -4.20
N GLN A 200 5.17 2.91 -3.27
CA GLN A 200 3.75 3.26 -3.14
C GLN A 200 3.23 3.95 -4.40
N GLY A 201 3.98 4.94 -4.92
CA GLY A 201 3.65 5.58 -6.19
C GLY A 201 3.62 4.60 -7.36
N PHE A 202 4.61 3.71 -7.43
CA PHE A 202 4.72 2.71 -8.50
C PHE A 202 3.62 1.63 -8.46
N SER A 203 3.20 1.21 -7.26
CA SER A 203 2.24 0.11 -7.09
C SER A 203 0.79 0.58 -7.07
N PHE A 204 0.52 1.75 -6.49
CA PHE A 204 -0.83 2.29 -6.30
C PHE A 204 -1.12 3.56 -7.12
N GLY A 205 -0.12 4.09 -7.82
CA GLY A 205 -0.30 5.22 -8.73
C GLY A 205 -1.13 4.87 -9.96
N HIS A 206 -1.62 5.91 -10.63
CA HIS A 206 -2.41 5.78 -11.86
C HIS A 206 -1.54 5.49 -13.08
N GLU A 207 -0.25 5.78 -13.01
CA GLU A 207 0.69 5.58 -14.10
C GLU A 207 1.12 4.12 -14.23
N SER A 208 1.40 3.70 -15.47
CA SER A 208 1.91 2.37 -15.74
C SER A 208 3.38 2.27 -15.29
N PRO A 209 3.76 1.18 -14.59
CA PRO A 209 5.14 0.83 -14.31
C PRO A 209 6.05 0.96 -15.54
N THR A 210 7.14 1.73 -15.41
CA THR A 210 8.19 1.88 -16.44
C THR A 210 9.47 1.18 -16.00
N ASP A 211 10.31 0.80 -16.97
CA ASP A 211 11.62 0.20 -16.70
C ASP A 211 12.49 1.14 -15.86
N ASP A 212 12.49 2.44 -16.19
CA ASP A 212 13.21 3.47 -15.44
C ASP A 212 12.74 3.56 -13.99
N GLY A 213 11.42 3.50 -13.75
CA GLY A 213 10.86 3.51 -12.40
C GLY A 213 11.27 2.28 -11.58
N TYR A 214 11.36 1.11 -12.22
CA TYR A 214 11.85 -0.11 -11.56
C TYR A 214 13.37 -0.06 -11.31
N ALA A 215 14.14 0.49 -12.25
CA ALA A 215 15.58 0.70 -12.09
C ALA A 215 15.90 1.65 -10.93
N ASP A 216 15.13 2.72 -10.78
CA ASP A 216 15.23 3.64 -9.65
C ASP A 216 14.88 2.98 -8.32
N LEU A 217 13.83 2.14 -8.27
CA LEU A 217 13.51 1.35 -7.08
C LEU A 217 14.67 0.41 -6.71
N SER A 218 15.21 -0.31 -7.69
CA SER A 218 16.33 -1.24 -7.49
C SER A 218 17.60 -0.53 -7.02
N ARG A 219 17.84 0.70 -7.49
CA ARG A 219 18.92 1.56 -7.01
C ARG A 219 18.71 1.99 -5.55
N LEU A 220 17.52 2.46 -5.20
CA LEU A 220 17.19 2.87 -3.84
C LEU A 220 17.29 1.72 -2.83
N ALA A 221 16.89 0.50 -3.22
CA ALA A 221 17.07 -0.69 -2.38
C ALA A 221 18.55 -0.97 -2.09
N ARG A 222 19.42 -0.86 -3.12
CA ARG A 222 20.88 -0.99 -2.94
C ARG A 222 21.48 0.09 -2.06
N GLU A 223 21.10 1.35 -2.27
CA GLU A 223 21.53 2.48 -1.43
C GLU A 223 21.12 2.29 0.04
N ALA A 224 19.98 1.62 0.30
CA ALA A 224 19.52 1.30 1.65
C ALA A 224 20.23 0.08 2.28
N GLY A 225 21.18 -0.55 1.59
CA GLY A 225 21.95 -1.69 2.09
C GLY A 225 21.42 -3.07 1.68
N CYS A 226 20.44 -3.13 0.76
CA CYS A 226 20.06 -4.42 0.18
C CYS A 226 21.06 -4.82 -0.92
N ALA A 227 21.82 -5.89 -0.72
CA ALA A 227 22.61 -6.45 -1.81
C ALA A 227 21.66 -6.83 -2.96
N ALA A 228 21.97 -6.39 -4.18
CA ALA A 228 21.42 -7.07 -5.34
C ALA A 228 21.85 -8.54 -5.20
N GLY A 229 20.92 -9.48 -5.32
CA GLY A 229 21.18 -10.89 -5.07
C GLY A 229 22.21 -11.47 -6.04
N ASP A 230 23.49 -11.16 -5.81
CA ASP A 230 24.61 -11.92 -6.29
C ASP A 230 24.56 -13.23 -5.52
N ALA A 231 24.29 -14.29 -6.27
CA ALA A 231 23.83 -15.59 -5.80
C ALA A 231 24.91 -16.42 -5.07
N ASP A 232 25.98 -15.80 -4.58
CA ASP A 232 27.23 -16.50 -4.25
C ASP A 232 27.74 -16.18 -2.83
N GLY A 233 26.87 -16.29 -1.82
CA GLY A 233 27.23 -16.08 -0.42
C GLY A 233 26.88 -17.27 0.47
N GLU A 234 27.84 -18.16 0.67
CA GLU A 234 28.04 -18.93 1.90
C GLU A 234 26.97 -19.97 2.30
N ALA A 235 26.96 -21.10 1.60
CA ALA A 235 26.70 -22.40 2.23
C ALA A 235 27.85 -23.37 1.93
N ASP A 236 29.09 -22.90 2.10
CA ASP A 236 30.26 -23.76 2.24
C ASP A 236 30.34 -24.24 3.69
N SER A 237 29.39 -25.11 4.08
CA SER A 237 29.55 -25.98 5.24
C SER A 237 30.18 -27.27 4.74
N ASP A 238 31.49 -27.21 4.50
CA ASP A 238 32.37 -28.35 4.29
C ASP A 238 32.34 -29.24 5.55
N PRO A 239 31.72 -30.44 5.53
CA PRO A 239 31.90 -31.40 6.61
C PRO A 239 33.21 -32.13 6.34
N ARG A 240 34.33 -31.45 6.57
CA ARG A 240 35.61 -32.12 6.73
C ARG A 240 35.61 -32.93 8.01
N ASP A 241 36.06 -34.17 7.86
CA ASP A 241 36.67 -35.03 8.87
C ASP A 241 35.85 -35.34 10.12
N GLU A 242 35.14 -36.48 10.07
CA GLU A 242 35.31 -37.47 11.13
C GLU A 242 35.61 -38.84 10.50
N SER A 243 36.90 -39.07 10.24
CA SER A 243 37.48 -40.39 10.03
C SER A 243 38.57 -40.61 11.08
N GLU A 244 38.20 -41.02 12.29
CA GLU A 244 39.04 -41.84 13.19
C GLU A 244 38.17 -42.80 14.02
#